data_AF-A0A957UBV0-F1
#
_entry.id   AF-A0A957UBV0-F1
#
_cell.length_a   1.000
_cell.length_b   1.000
_cell.length_c   1.000
_cell.angle_alpha   90.00
_cell.angle_beta   90.00
_cell.angle_gamma   90.00
#
_symmetry.space_group_name_H-M   'P 1'
#
loop_
_entity.id
_entity.type
_entity.pdbx_description
1 polymer ?
#
loop_
_entity_poly.entity_id
_entity_poly.type
_entity_poly.pdbx_seq_one_letter_code
_entity_poly.pdbx_strand_id
1 'polypeptide(L)'
;MKMSLVNDRVLNRRRAWDEPPRPHAVGLVLGGGAARGIAHVGALQALEEQEIFPDVIVGTSVGALVGGLYAAGVSAARLRALIPTISW
;
A
#
# COMPACT_ATOMS: atom_id res chain seq x y z
N MET A 1 17.67 4.19 -19.89
CA MET A 1 17.69 4.11 -18.41
C MET A 1 16.25 3.87 -17.95
N LYS A 2 15.86 2.61 -17.71
CA LYS A 2 14.47 2.24 -17.33
C LYS A 2 14.27 2.57 -15.86
N MET A 3 13.79 3.77 -15.55
CA MET A 3 13.14 4.04 -14.27
C MET A 3 11.91 3.11 -14.20
N SER A 4 11.76 2.34 -13.13
CA SER A 4 10.86 1.18 -13.08
C SER A 4 9.39 1.55 -13.28
N LEU A 5 8.73 0.86 -14.21
CA LEU A 5 7.28 0.92 -14.48
C LEU A 5 6.40 0.81 -13.21
N VAL A 6 6.93 0.14 -12.18
CA VAL A 6 6.29 0.00 -10.85
C VAL A 6 6.12 1.35 -10.16
N ASN A 7 7.13 2.22 -10.20
CA ASN A 7 7.11 3.52 -9.53
C ASN A 7 6.13 4.49 -10.23
N ASP A 8 6.04 4.38 -11.55
CA ASP A 8 5.10 5.17 -12.36
C ASP A 8 3.65 4.79 -12.04
N ARG A 9 3.32 3.50 -11.85
CA ARG A 9 1.96 3.08 -11.47
C ARG A 9 1.57 3.47 -10.05
N VAL A 10 2.51 3.37 -9.10
CA VAL A 10 2.30 3.82 -7.70
C VAL A 10 2.00 5.31 -7.63
N LEU A 11 2.71 6.14 -8.41
CA LEU A 11 2.51 7.59 -8.48
C LEU A 11 1.31 8.00 -9.34
N ASN A 12 0.98 7.24 -10.38
CA ASN A 12 -0.14 7.51 -11.29
C ASN A 12 -1.48 6.93 -10.77
N ARG A 13 -1.54 6.41 -9.53
CA ARG A 13 -2.77 5.92 -8.86
C ARG A 13 -3.92 6.93 -8.81
N ARG A 14 -3.63 8.24 -8.91
CA ARG A 14 -4.69 9.26 -9.05
C ARG A 14 -5.58 9.00 -10.28
N ARG A 15 -5.02 8.46 -11.37
CA ARG A 15 -5.79 8.09 -12.57
C ARG A 15 -6.63 6.82 -12.41
N ALA A 16 -6.26 5.89 -11.51
CA ALA A 16 -6.99 4.63 -11.37
C ALA A 16 -8.40 4.82 -10.78
N TRP A 17 -8.63 5.94 -10.07
CA TRP A 17 -9.96 6.37 -9.58
C TRP A 17 -10.77 7.14 -10.64
N ASP A 18 -10.10 7.62 -11.69
CA ASP A 18 -10.72 8.29 -12.84
C ASP A 18 -10.95 7.34 -14.03
N GLU A 19 -10.36 6.14 -13.99
CA GLU A 19 -10.58 5.07 -14.97
C GLU A 19 -11.90 4.33 -14.68
N PRO A 20 -12.59 3.84 -15.72
CA PRO A 20 -13.83 3.09 -15.53
C PRO A 20 -13.59 1.90 -14.58
N PRO A 21 -14.53 1.60 -13.67
CA PRO A 21 -14.33 0.59 -12.65
C PRO A 21 -13.90 -0.73 -13.29
N ARG A 22 -12.79 -1.29 -12.80
CA ARG A 22 -12.35 -2.62 -13.21
C ARG A 22 -13.49 -3.61 -12.95
N PRO A 23 -13.68 -4.65 -13.79
CA PRO A 23 -14.78 -5.61 -13.62
C PRO A 23 -14.81 -6.27 -12.23
N HIS A 24 -13.66 -6.30 -11.55
CA HIS A 24 -13.48 -6.83 -10.21
C HIS A 24 -12.68 -5.83 -9.38
N ALA A 25 -13.26 -5.36 -8.28
CA ALA A 25 -12.56 -4.56 -7.29
C ALA A 25 -11.87 -5.47 -6.26
N VAL A 26 -10.65 -5.11 -5.87
CA VAL A 26 -9.86 -5.81 -4.85
C VAL A 26 -9.88 -5.00 -3.55
N GLY A 27 -10.44 -5.59 -2.49
CA GLY A 27 -10.40 -5.03 -1.14
C GLY A 27 -9.25 -5.63 -0.32
N LEU A 28 -8.47 -4.79 0.35
CA LEU A 28 -7.43 -5.18 1.30
C LEU A 28 -7.83 -4.79 2.73
N VAL A 29 -7.85 -5.76 3.64
CA VAL A 29 -8.21 -5.54 5.06
C VAL A 29 -7.00 -5.78 5.95
N LEU A 30 -6.60 -4.76 6.71
CA LEU A 30 -5.41 -4.77 7.57
C LEU A 30 -5.80 -4.68 9.05
N GLY A 31 -5.64 -5.78 9.78
CA GLY A 31 -5.92 -5.85 11.21
C GLY A 31 -4.97 -5.01 12.09
N GLY A 32 -5.33 -4.83 13.36
CA GLY A 32 -4.41 -4.26 14.37
C GLY A 32 -3.32 -5.26 14.79
N GLY A 33 -2.32 -4.81 15.54
CA GLY A 33 -1.25 -5.70 16.02
C GLY A 33 -0.04 -5.04 16.69
N ALA A 34 -0.15 -3.77 17.10
CA ALA A 34 0.95 -2.98 17.66
C ALA A 34 2.23 -3.13 16.81
N ALA A 35 3.39 -3.38 17.44
CA ALA A 35 4.67 -3.56 16.76
C ALA A 35 4.67 -4.67 15.70
N ARG A 36 3.84 -5.72 15.84
CA ARG A 36 3.79 -6.83 14.86
C ARG A 36 3.10 -6.44 13.56
N GLY A 37 2.35 -5.34 13.52
CA GLY A 37 1.68 -4.89 12.31
C GLY A 37 2.61 -4.31 11.24
N ILE A 38 3.92 -4.22 11.51
CA ILE A 38 4.95 -4.05 10.49
C ILE A 38 4.85 -5.12 9.38
N ALA A 39 4.34 -6.33 9.71
CA ALA A 39 4.11 -7.39 8.73
C ALA A 39 3.21 -6.96 7.55
N HIS A 40 2.31 -6.00 7.75
CA HIS A 40 1.47 -5.43 6.68
C HIS A 40 2.29 -4.81 5.55
N VAL A 41 3.45 -4.21 5.86
CA VAL A 41 4.34 -3.64 4.85
C VAL A 41 4.95 -4.73 3.96
N GLY A 42 5.27 -5.90 4.54
CA GLY A 42 5.72 -7.05 3.77
C GLY A 42 4.64 -7.60 2.84
N ALA A 43 3.39 -7.66 3.30
CA ALA A 43 2.25 -8.06 2.48
C ALA A 43 2.02 -7.08 1.32
N LEU A 44 2.08 -5.77 1.58
CA LEU A 44 1.98 -4.74 0.54
C LEU A 44 3.10 -4.87 -0.49
N GLN A 45 4.32 -5.14 -0.05
CA GLN A 45 5.46 -5.35 -0.95
C GLN A 45 5.24 -6.56 -1.87
N ALA A 46 4.75 -7.68 -1.33
CA ALA A 46 4.42 -8.85 -2.15
C ALA A 46 3.31 -8.56 -3.17
N LEU A 47 2.31 -7.75 -2.81
CA LEU A 47 1.27 -7.30 -3.73
C LEU A 47 1.83 -6.41 -4.84
N GLU A 48 2.69 -5.44 -4.52
CA GLU A 48 3.37 -4.58 -5.51
C GLU A 48 4.22 -5.43 -6.49
N GLU A 49 4.95 -6.42 -6.00
CA GLU A 49 5.78 -7.34 -6.81
C GLU A 49 4.96 -8.18 -7.79
N GLN A 50 3.70 -8.47 -7.46
CA GLN A 50 2.76 -9.17 -8.35
C GLN A 50 1.90 -8.22 -9.19
N GLU A 51 2.18 -6.91 -9.16
CA GLU A 51 1.38 -5.86 -9.81
C GLU A 51 -0.10 -5.84 -9.36
N ILE A 52 -0.37 -6.29 -8.13
CA ILE A 52 -1.71 -6.28 -7.53
C ILE A 52 -1.86 -5.02 -6.67
N PHE A 53 -2.75 -4.14 -7.08
CA PHE A 53 -3.05 -2.90 -6.37
C PHE A 53 -4.50 -2.91 -5.88
N PRO A 54 -4.73 -2.86 -4.55
CA PRO A 54 -6.08 -2.80 -3.99
C PRO A 54 -6.81 -1.53 -4.40
N ASP A 55 -8.09 -1.66 -4.73
CA ASP A 55 -9.00 -0.53 -4.97
C ASP A 55 -9.47 0.06 -3.65
N VAL A 56 -9.72 -0.78 -2.64
CA VAL A 56 -10.21 -0.33 -1.33
C VAL A 56 -9.30 -0.89 -0.25
N ILE A 57 -8.96 -0.05 0.73
CA ILE A 57 -8.18 -0.46 1.90
C ILE A 57 -8.96 -0.12 3.16
N VAL A 58 -9.13 -1.11 4.02
CA VAL A 58 -9.74 -0.96 5.34
C VAL A 58 -8.69 -1.34 6.38
N GLY A 59 -8.54 -0.55 7.44
CA GLY A 59 -7.55 -0.84 8.46
C GLY A 59 -7.96 -0.42 9.87
N THR A 60 -7.39 -1.10 10.87
CA THR A 60 -7.58 -0.80 12.29
C THR A 60 -6.23 -0.56 12.97
N SER A 61 -6.13 0.50 13.79
CA SER A 61 -4.89 0.85 14.52
C SER A 61 -3.67 0.91 13.59
N VAL A 62 -2.62 0.13 13.83
CA VAL A 62 -1.42 0.12 12.98
C VAL A 62 -1.72 -0.28 11.52
N GLY A 63 -2.76 -1.12 11.30
CA GLY A 63 -3.23 -1.44 9.95
C GLY A 63 -3.86 -0.24 9.25
N ALA A 64 -4.55 0.64 9.99
CA ALA A 64 -5.09 1.89 9.46
C ALA A 64 -3.97 2.86 9.09
N LEU A 65 -2.92 2.96 9.91
CA LEU A 65 -1.76 3.79 9.64
C LEU A 65 -1.03 3.34 8.38
N VAL A 66 -0.65 2.06 8.30
CA VAL A 66 0.07 1.49 7.16
C VAL A 66 -0.79 1.57 5.89
N GLY A 67 -2.05 1.14 5.97
CA GLY A 67 -2.98 1.15 4.85
C GLY A 67 -3.32 2.56 4.36
N GLY A 68 -3.51 3.50 5.27
CA GLY A 68 -3.79 4.90 4.94
C GLY A 68 -2.62 5.59 4.24
N LEU A 69 -1.39 5.41 4.74
CA LEU A 69 -0.20 5.92 4.07
C LEU A 69 0.00 5.28 2.70
N TYR A 70 -0.23 3.97 2.58
CA TYR A 70 -0.15 3.28 1.29
C TYR A 70 -1.18 3.82 0.29
N ALA A 71 -2.43 3.99 0.71
CA ALA A 71 -3.50 4.59 -0.09
C ALA A 71 -3.17 6.03 -0.50
N ALA A 72 -2.48 6.79 0.36
CA ALA A 72 -2.05 8.15 0.08
C ALA A 72 -0.89 8.27 -0.92
N GLY A 73 -0.39 7.16 -1.47
CA GLY A 73 0.67 7.18 -2.48
C GLY A 73 2.03 6.71 -1.98
N VAL A 74 2.20 6.41 -0.69
CA VAL A 74 3.48 5.94 -0.14
C VAL A 74 3.71 4.48 -0.57
N SER A 75 4.83 4.20 -1.24
CA SER A 75 5.15 2.84 -1.66
C SER A 75 5.49 1.91 -0.48
N ALA A 76 5.35 0.60 -0.68
CA ALA A 76 5.74 -0.38 0.35
C ALA A 76 7.22 -0.24 0.74
N ALA A 77 8.10 0.02 -0.23
CA ALA A 77 9.53 0.29 0.03
C ALA A 77 9.75 1.52 0.94
N ARG A 78 9.00 2.61 0.71
CA ARG A 78 9.10 3.82 1.55
C ARG A 78 8.50 3.60 2.93
N LEU A 79 7.39 2.86 3.04
CA LEU A 79 6.85 2.44 4.33
C LEU A 79 7.87 1.62 5.12
N ARG A 80 8.59 0.71 4.45
CA ARG A 80 9.65 -0.09 5.08
C ARG A 80 10.77 0.77 5.65
N ALA A 81 11.14 1.83 4.97
CA ALA A 81 12.15 2.78 5.44
C ALA A 81 11.67 3.68 6.59
N LEU A 82 10.35 3.92 6.71
CA LEU A 82 9.76 4.74 7.78
C LEU A 82 9.60 3.98 9.10
N ILE A 83 9.44 2.66 9.07
CA ILE A 83 9.25 1.84 10.27
C ILE A 83 10.26 2.12 11.39
N PRO A 84 11.59 2.15 11.16
CA PRO A 84 12.56 2.39 12.23
C PRO A 84 12.55 3.83 12.76
N THR A 85 11.91 4.79 12.08
CA THR A 85 11.91 6.20 12.49
C THR A 85 10.75 6.54 13.42
N ILE A 86 9.77 5.66 13.55
CA ILE A 86 8.57 5.95 14.31
C ILE A 86 8.76 5.45 15.74
N SER A 87 8.48 6.34 16.68
CA SER A 87 8.55 6.09 18.11
C SER A 87 7.19 5.53 18.55
N TRP A 88 7.14 4.23 18.78
CA TRP A 88 5.98 3.51 19.32
C TRP A 88 6.31 2.91 20.68
#